data_AF-A0A530Y8I3-F1
#
_entry.id   AF-A0A530Y8I3-F1
#
_cell.length_a   1.000
_cell.length_b   1.000
_cell.length_c   1.000
_cell.angle_alpha   90.00
_cell.angle_beta   90.00
_cell.angle_gamma   90.00
#
_symmetry.space_group_name_H-M   'P 1'
#
loop_
_entity.id
_entity.type
_entity.pdbx_description
1 polymer ?
#
loop_
_entity_poly.entity_id
_entity_poly.type
_entity_poly.pdbx_seq_one_letter_code
_entity_poly.pdbx_strand_id
1 'polypeptide(L)'
;MPQIANNAAAGSERSVRSSAKLFLCGDVMLGRGIDQVLASPGDPHLGERFVKSATTYVELAERVNGPIPRKVDEAYVWGDALSELDREAPDARIVNLETSITISLSLAPKGINYKMNPANIGCLAAARID
;
A
#
# COMPACT_ATOMS: atom_id res chain seq x y z
N MET A 1 65.92 -5.27 -7.80
CA MET A 1 64.80 -4.40 -8.21
C MET A 1 63.73 -5.26 -8.87
N PRO A 2 62.66 -5.67 -8.16
CA PRO A 2 61.43 -6.12 -8.80
C PRO A 2 60.41 -4.96 -8.82
N GLN A 3 59.83 -4.70 -9.99
CA GLN A 3 58.60 -3.91 -10.14
C GLN A 3 57.42 -4.77 -9.66
N ILE A 4 56.54 -4.19 -8.85
CA ILE A 4 55.21 -4.75 -8.57
C ILE A 4 54.19 -3.74 -9.07
N ALA A 5 53.36 -4.21 -10.00
CA ALA A 5 52.36 -3.46 -10.74
C ALA A 5 51.26 -2.90 -9.82
N ASN A 6 50.88 -1.66 -10.06
CA ASN A 6 49.74 -1.03 -9.41
C ASN A 6 48.47 -1.43 -10.17
N ASN A 7 47.79 -2.49 -9.72
CA ASN A 7 46.43 -2.80 -10.18
C ASN A 7 45.46 -1.80 -9.56
N ALA A 8 45.30 -0.65 -10.21
CA ALA A 8 44.17 0.22 -9.96
C ALA A 8 42.92 -0.49 -10.50
N ALA A 9 42.19 -1.16 -9.61
CA ALA A 9 40.87 -1.65 -9.88
C ALA A 9 40.01 -0.48 -10.36
N ALA A 10 39.51 -0.60 -11.60
CA ALA A 10 38.52 0.30 -12.15
C ALA A 10 37.25 0.22 -11.27
N GLY A 11 37.12 1.14 -10.33
CA GLY A 11 35.87 1.39 -9.65
C GLY A 11 34.87 1.84 -10.70
N SER A 12 33.80 1.07 -10.91
CA SER A 12 32.75 1.47 -11.84
C SER A 12 32.13 2.76 -11.32
N GLU A 13 32.39 3.89 -11.98
CA GLU A 13 31.68 5.13 -11.73
C GLU A 13 30.18 4.83 -11.97
N ARG A 14 29.39 4.82 -10.90
CA ARG A 14 27.93 4.82 -11.05
C ARG A 14 27.59 6.11 -11.79
N SER A 15 27.23 5.98 -13.05
CA SER A 15 26.60 7.07 -13.81
C SER A 15 25.41 7.56 -13.00
N VAL A 16 25.53 8.76 -12.43
CA VAL A 16 24.45 9.42 -11.71
C VAL A 16 23.39 9.75 -12.74
N ARG A 17 22.21 9.11 -12.65
CA ARG A 17 21.06 9.49 -13.48
C ARG A 17 20.72 10.95 -13.17
N SER A 18 20.59 11.76 -14.22
CA SER A 18 20.26 13.19 -14.12
C SER A 18 18.79 13.49 -13.84
N SER A 19 17.92 12.46 -13.86
CA SER A 19 16.49 12.56 -13.56
C SER A 19 15.98 11.27 -12.92
N ALA A 20 14.91 11.40 -12.13
CA ALA A 20 14.17 10.29 -11.54
C ALA A 20 12.70 10.37 -11.96
N LYS A 21 12.08 9.23 -12.25
CA LYS A 21 10.67 9.10 -12.57
C LYS A 21 9.92 8.61 -11.34
N LEU A 22 8.95 9.40 -10.88
CA LEU A 22 8.17 9.08 -9.69
C LEU A 22 6.74 8.73 -10.08
N PHE A 23 6.18 7.71 -9.43
CA PHE A 23 4.74 7.53 -9.33
C PHE A 23 4.27 8.12 -8.01
N LEU A 24 3.31 9.03 -8.08
CA LEU A 24 2.68 9.66 -6.92
C LEU A 24 1.19 9.35 -6.95
N CYS A 25 0.71 8.60 -5.95
CA CYS A 25 -0.70 8.34 -5.75
C CYS A 25 -1.23 9.19 -4.59
N GLY A 26 -2.50 9.57 -4.67
CA GLY A 26 -3.21 10.16 -3.54
C GLY A 26 -3.51 9.12 -2.45
N ASP A 27 -4.67 9.30 -1.83
CA ASP A 27 -5.04 8.58 -0.62
C ASP A 27 -5.30 7.09 -0.87
N VAL A 28 -4.48 6.24 -0.29
CA VAL A 28 -4.69 4.79 -0.22
C VAL A 28 -5.38 4.46 1.10
N MET A 29 -6.72 4.38 1.06
CA MET A 29 -7.59 4.21 2.24
C MET A 29 -8.07 2.76 2.41
N LEU A 30 -7.20 1.89 2.91
CA LEU A 30 -7.52 0.47 3.10
C LEU A 30 -8.45 0.20 4.30
N GLY A 31 -8.49 1.08 5.30
CA GLY A 31 -9.21 0.82 6.55
C GLY A 31 -10.74 0.99 6.53
N ARG A 32 -11.34 1.58 5.48
CA ARG A 32 -12.80 1.82 5.37
C ARG A 32 -13.55 0.70 4.64
N GLY A 33 -13.19 -0.55 4.90
CA GLY A 33 -13.88 -1.72 4.38
C GLY A 33 -13.05 -2.54 3.40
N ILE A 34 -12.02 -1.98 2.76
CA ILE A 34 -11.07 -2.78 1.97
C ILE A 34 -10.41 -3.85 2.86
N ASP A 35 -9.90 -3.48 4.03
CA ASP A 35 -9.35 -4.42 5.02
C ASP A 35 -10.34 -5.56 5.34
N GLN A 36 -11.64 -5.28 5.32
CA GLN A 36 -12.70 -6.25 5.63
C GLN A 36 -12.96 -7.26 4.51
N VAL A 37 -12.48 -7.01 3.29
CA VAL A 37 -12.56 -7.96 2.18
C VAL A 37 -11.23 -8.66 1.89
N LEU A 38 -10.11 -8.19 2.44
CA LEU A 38 -8.79 -8.83 2.35
C LEU A 38 -8.72 -10.16 3.13
N ALA A 39 -7.63 -10.90 2.96
CA ALA A 39 -7.44 -12.24 3.54
C ALA A 39 -7.54 -12.29 5.07
N SER A 40 -7.03 -11.26 5.76
CA SER A 40 -6.94 -11.22 7.23
C SER A 40 -7.63 -9.96 7.78
N PRO A 41 -8.97 -9.86 7.75
CA PRO A 41 -9.66 -8.66 8.21
C PRO A 41 -9.35 -8.36 9.68
N GLY A 42 -9.14 -7.08 9.98
CA GLY A 42 -9.00 -6.59 11.36
C GLY A 42 -10.35 -6.43 12.05
N ASP A 43 -10.32 -6.00 13.31
CA ASP A 43 -11.53 -5.60 14.04
C ASP A 43 -12.25 -4.45 13.29
N PRO A 44 -13.52 -4.64 12.90
CA PRO A 44 -14.24 -3.67 12.09
C PRO A 44 -14.67 -2.42 12.86
N HIS A 45 -14.55 -2.37 14.19
CA HIS A 45 -15.05 -1.26 14.98
C HIS A 45 -14.43 0.09 14.56
N LEU A 46 -15.30 1.07 14.33
CA LEU A 46 -14.92 2.44 14.00
C LEU A 46 -15.36 3.42 15.10
N GLY A 47 -14.44 4.30 15.49
CA GLY A 47 -14.69 5.40 16.43
C GLY A 47 -15.39 6.62 15.81
N GLU A 48 -15.96 6.49 14.61
CA GLU A 48 -16.60 7.61 13.90
C GLU A 48 -17.98 7.94 14.49
N ARG A 49 -18.51 9.13 14.19
CA ARG A 49 -19.82 9.56 14.74
C ARG A 49 -20.98 8.69 14.22
N PHE A 50 -21.01 8.42 12.92
CA PHE A 50 -22.17 7.83 12.23
C PHE A 50 -21.99 6.35 11.92
N VAL A 51 -20.87 5.97 11.28
CA VAL A 51 -20.59 4.58 10.95
C VAL A 51 -19.76 3.96 12.08
N LYS A 52 -20.20 2.82 12.60
CA LYS A 52 -19.56 2.14 13.75
C LYS A 52 -18.82 0.87 13.37
N SER A 53 -18.99 0.41 12.14
CA SER A 53 -18.35 -0.80 11.60
C SER A 53 -17.85 -0.54 10.18
N ALA A 54 -16.59 -0.92 9.90
CA ALA A 54 -16.01 -0.89 8.57
C ALA A 54 -16.74 -1.80 7.57
N THR A 55 -17.43 -2.86 8.04
CA THR A 55 -18.25 -3.74 7.19
C THR A 55 -19.40 -2.99 6.53
N THR A 56 -19.92 -1.94 7.19
CA THR A 56 -21.01 -1.10 6.66
C THR A 56 -20.65 -0.52 5.30
N TYR A 57 -19.38 -0.12 5.09
CA TYR A 57 -18.95 0.42 3.80
C TYR A 57 -18.97 -0.63 2.69
N VAL A 58 -18.63 -1.88 3.01
CA VAL A 58 -18.73 -3.01 2.08
C VAL A 58 -20.20 -3.28 1.73
N GLU A 59 -21.07 -3.35 2.74
CA GLU A 59 -22.51 -3.56 2.55
C GLU A 59 -23.15 -2.46 1.69
N LEU A 60 -22.76 -1.19 1.90
CA LEU A 60 -23.22 -0.07 1.09
C LEU A 60 -22.76 -0.19 -0.37
N ALA A 61 -21.50 -0.58 -0.60
CA ALA A 61 -20.99 -0.81 -1.94
C ALA A 61 -21.71 -1.99 -2.63
N GLU A 62 -22.00 -3.06 -1.90
CA GLU A 62 -22.70 -4.24 -2.42
C GLU A 62 -24.15 -3.96 -2.80
N ARG A 63 -24.84 -3.08 -2.07
CA ARG A 63 -26.22 -2.68 -2.41
C ARG A 63 -26.35 -2.06 -3.80
N VAL A 64 -25.29 -1.40 -4.28
CA VAL A 64 -25.28 -0.72 -5.57
C VAL A 64 -24.67 -1.60 -6.67
N ASN A 65 -23.60 -2.34 -6.35
CA ASN A 65 -22.78 -3.02 -7.35
C ASN A 65 -22.97 -4.55 -7.37
N GLY A 66 -23.76 -5.10 -6.45
CA GLY A 66 -23.85 -6.54 -6.22
C GLY A 66 -22.72 -7.08 -5.31
N PRO A 67 -22.67 -8.40 -5.10
CA PRO A 67 -21.75 -9.01 -4.14
C PRO A 67 -20.28 -8.70 -4.43
N ILE A 68 -19.51 -8.37 -3.38
CA ILE A 68 -18.06 -8.18 -3.44
C ILE A 68 -17.39 -9.46 -2.92
N PRO A 69 -16.35 -10.00 -3.59
CA PRO A 69 -15.65 -11.17 -3.07
C PRO A 69 -15.01 -10.90 -1.71
N ARG A 70 -14.90 -11.93 -0.88
CA ARG A 70 -14.23 -11.88 0.43
C ARG A 70 -12.96 -12.72 0.39
N LYS A 71 -11.98 -12.37 1.23
CA LYS A 71 -10.64 -12.97 1.23
C LYS A 71 -9.97 -12.84 -0.14
N VAL A 72 -10.10 -11.66 -0.73
CA VAL A 72 -9.45 -11.34 -2.00
C VAL A 72 -7.93 -11.35 -1.84
N ASP A 73 -7.24 -11.58 -2.95
CA ASP A 73 -5.78 -11.54 -2.97
C ASP A 73 -5.23 -10.12 -2.72
N GLU A 74 -3.94 -10.05 -2.46
CA GLU A 74 -3.24 -8.82 -2.09
C GLU A 74 -3.22 -7.78 -3.23
N ALA A 75 -3.30 -8.20 -4.49
CA ALA A 75 -3.27 -7.33 -5.65
C ALA A 75 -4.65 -6.75 -6.02
N TYR A 76 -5.74 -7.31 -5.47
CA TYR A 76 -7.12 -7.03 -5.84
C TYR A 76 -7.47 -5.55 -6.02
N VAL A 77 -7.02 -4.70 -5.08
CA VAL A 77 -7.38 -3.27 -5.05
C VAL A 77 -6.66 -2.43 -6.09
N TRP A 78 -5.56 -2.93 -6.65
CA TRP A 78 -4.76 -2.20 -7.64
C TRP A 78 -5.27 -2.45 -9.06
N GLY A 79 -5.80 -3.65 -9.34
CA GLY A 79 -6.34 -4.01 -10.65
C GLY A 79 -5.39 -3.64 -11.78
N ASP A 80 -5.92 -2.92 -12.78
CA ASP A 80 -5.19 -2.51 -13.98
C ASP A 80 -3.97 -1.60 -13.69
N ALA A 81 -3.95 -0.92 -12.55
CA ALA A 81 -2.85 -0.01 -12.19
C ALA A 81 -1.50 -0.71 -12.12
N LEU A 82 -1.46 -2.01 -11.79
CA LEU A 82 -0.21 -2.76 -11.74
C LEU A 82 0.46 -2.84 -13.12
N SER A 83 -0.33 -3.06 -14.18
CA SER A 83 0.17 -3.12 -15.55
C SER A 83 0.71 -1.75 -16.01
N GLU A 84 0.03 -0.68 -15.62
CA GLU A 84 0.45 0.70 -15.90
C GLU A 84 1.77 1.02 -15.17
N LEU A 85 1.86 0.67 -13.89
CA LEU A 85 3.07 0.86 -13.07
C LEU A 85 4.27 0.07 -13.60
N ASP A 86 4.03 -1.12 -14.14
CA ASP A 86 5.06 -1.95 -14.76
C ASP A 86 5.51 -1.37 -16.10
N ARG A 87 4.58 -0.88 -16.92
CA ARG A 87 4.90 -0.22 -18.20
C ARG A 87 5.68 1.07 -17.98
N GLU A 88 5.27 1.89 -17.01
CA GLU A 88 5.90 3.18 -16.77
C GLU A 88 7.26 3.05 -16.07
N ALA A 89 7.51 1.95 -15.36
CA ALA A 89 8.76 1.66 -14.65
C ALA A 89 9.32 2.86 -13.84
N PRO A 90 8.54 3.43 -12.89
CA PRO A 90 9.03 4.50 -12.03
C PRO A 90 10.17 4.01 -11.13
N ASP A 91 11.11 4.92 -10.82
CA ASP A 91 12.22 4.67 -9.89
C ASP A 91 11.75 4.62 -8.42
N ALA A 92 10.62 5.26 -8.08
CA ALA A 92 9.94 5.12 -6.79
C ALA A 92 8.42 5.30 -6.90
N ARG A 93 7.67 4.62 -6.03
CA ARG A 93 6.21 4.56 -5.97
C ARG A 93 5.74 5.02 -4.59
N ILE A 94 5.30 6.26 -4.50
CA ILE A 94 4.92 6.89 -3.23
C ILE A 94 3.41 7.10 -3.20
N VAL A 95 2.79 6.79 -2.07
CA VAL A 95 1.35 6.96 -1.85
C VAL A 95 1.09 7.73 -0.58
N ASN A 96 -0.02 8.47 -0.52
CA ASN A 96 -0.51 8.97 0.76
C ASN A 96 -1.25 7.83 1.49
N LEU A 97 -0.57 7.14 2.41
CA LEU A 97 -1.19 6.08 3.19
C LEU A 97 -2.02 6.66 4.34
N GLU A 98 -3.31 6.84 4.10
CA GLU A 98 -4.30 7.32 5.08
C GLU A 98 -4.70 6.27 6.14
N THR A 99 -4.02 5.12 6.19
CA THR A 99 -4.40 3.98 7.04
C THR A 99 -3.26 3.59 7.97
N SER A 100 -3.54 3.52 9.28
CA SER A 100 -2.58 2.95 10.24
C SER A 100 -2.54 1.43 10.12
N ILE A 101 -1.35 0.84 10.02
CA ILE A 101 -1.18 -0.62 9.98
C ILE A 101 -0.93 -1.11 11.40
N THR A 102 -1.95 -1.64 12.07
CA THR A 102 -1.88 -1.99 13.50
C THR A 102 -3.01 -2.91 13.95
N ILE A 103 -2.75 -3.67 15.01
CA ILE A 103 -3.79 -4.40 15.77
C ILE A 103 -4.32 -3.61 16.97
N SER A 104 -3.79 -2.40 17.22
CA SER A 104 -4.18 -1.58 18.36
C SER A 104 -5.66 -1.20 18.28
N LEU A 105 -6.32 -1.21 19.45
CA LEU A 105 -7.69 -0.71 19.62
C LEU A 105 -7.73 0.75 20.08
N SER A 106 -6.57 1.35 20.38
CA SER A 106 -6.48 2.73 20.84
C SER A 106 -6.79 3.70 19.71
N LEU A 107 -7.64 4.69 20.00
CA LEU A 107 -8.00 5.75 19.06
C LEU A 107 -7.23 7.02 19.39
N ALA A 108 -6.66 7.66 18.37
CA ALA A 108 -6.15 9.02 18.53
C ALA A 108 -7.35 9.99 18.71
N PRO A 109 -7.16 11.14 19.39
CA PRO A 109 -8.20 12.14 19.64
C PRO A 109 -8.56 12.93 18.36
N LYS A 110 -8.96 12.21 17.31
CA LYS A 110 -9.43 12.71 16.02
C LYS A 110 -10.71 11.99 15.61
N GLY A 111 -11.49 12.60 14.72
CA GLY A 111 -12.80 12.05 14.34
C GLY A 111 -12.74 10.73 13.57
N ILE A 112 -11.60 10.42 12.95
CA ILE A 112 -11.45 9.29 12.03
C ILE A 112 -10.13 8.57 12.33
N ASN A 113 -10.20 7.26 12.58
CA ASN A 113 -9.05 6.41 12.87
C ASN A 113 -9.12 5.15 11.99
N TYR A 114 -8.59 5.23 10.76
CA TYR A 114 -8.52 4.06 9.88
C TYR A 114 -7.40 3.13 10.30
N LYS A 115 -7.71 1.83 10.36
CA LYS A 115 -6.74 0.78 10.61
C LYS A 115 -6.89 -0.35 9.61
N MET A 116 -5.77 -1.00 9.30
CA MET A 116 -5.70 -2.26 8.57
C MET A 116 -4.90 -3.25 9.41
N ASN A 117 -5.27 -4.53 9.35
CA ASN A 117 -4.51 -5.59 10.00
C ASN A 117 -3.10 -5.68 9.38
N PRO A 118 -2.01 -5.74 10.19
CA PRO A 118 -0.65 -5.93 9.67
C PRO A 118 -0.47 -7.16 8.78
N ALA A 119 -1.28 -8.20 8.96
CA ALA A 119 -1.27 -9.39 8.10
C ALA A 119 -1.69 -9.10 6.65
N ASN A 120 -2.25 -7.93 6.36
CA ASN A 120 -2.64 -7.48 5.02
C ASN A 120 -1.62 -6.55 4.37
N ILE A 121 -0.40 -6.38 4.93
CA ILE A 121 0.63 -5.49 4.36
C ILE A 121 1.03 -5.87 2.93
N GLY A 122 0.85 -7.14 2.55
CA GLY A 122 1.06 -7.62 1.20
C GLY A 122 0.26 -6.84 0.16
N CYS A 123 -0.87 -6.23 0.54
CA CYS A 123 -1.60 -5.31 -0.32
C CYS A 123 -0.74 -4.14 -0.82
N LEU A 124 0.09 -3.53 0.02
CA LEU A 124 1.01 -2.48 -0.41
C LEU A 124 2.20 -3.05 -1.19
N ALA A 125 2.71 -4.22 -0.76
CA ALA A 125 3.82 -4.89 -1.42
C ALA A 125 3.48 -5.33 -2.86
N ALA A 126 2.23 -5.70 -3.13
CA ALA A 126 1.75 -6.08 -4.46
C ALA A 126 1.92 -4.96 -5.50
N ALA A 127 1.77 -3.69 -5.08
CA ALA A 127 2.06 -2.54 -5.92
C ALA A 127 3.50 -2.03 -5.82
N ARG A 128 4.36 -2.69 -5.04
CA ARG A 128 5.76 -2.30 -4.80
C ARG A 128 5.88 -0.86 -4.32
N ILE A 129 4.97 -0.45 -3.43
CA ILE A 129 5.03 0.88 -2.80
C ILE A 129 6.30 0.96 -1.95
N ASP A 130 7.01 2.09 -2.05
CA ASP A 130 8.27 2.39 -1.35
C ASP A 130 8.05 3.11 -0.01
#